data_AF-A0A8T4W2V9-F1
#
_entry.id   AF-A0A8T4W2V9-F1
#
_cell.length_a   1.000
_cell.length_b   1.000
_cell.length_c   1.000
_cell.angle_alpha   90.00
_cell.angle_beta   90.00
_cell.angle_gamma   90.00
#
_symmetry.space_group_name_H-M   'P 1'
#
loop_
_entity.id
_entity.type
_entity.pdbx_description
1 polymer ?
#
loop_
_entity_poly.entity_id
_entity_poly.type
_entity_poly.pdbx_seq_one_letter_code
_entity_poly.pdbx_strand_id
1 'polypeptide(L)'
;MNKAIVLAAGIIVVVACGAGCLEGEGATVTMTLGEFSDDYVRSTDNDTRMMTDMLASLDPGDVLLLRDTITNMTYMTGAGYTQVEFASLPSTGFPVKGDLTQSLASGDTVEAKLHIVAISYTEQLSGGTWTFKQEYFREGWNSENKSFVPIPRDIIRRVSEGKAVTMTMGELIADYDYSYDNATKEITNLLVSLNEGDVVVINDTLYSLEYNASGGYTVIDFETMKGYTFNIKGDITGGYTEGDGVTLTLHIIRVSTTQMLDGTRWTIEEETFEEGWDDGDYVPIPQSSLSHA
;
A
#
# COMPACT_ATOMS: atom_id res chain seq x y z
N MET A 1 -50.12 -38.20 51.04
CA MET A 1 -49.20 -38.69 49.99
C MET A 1 -48.80 -37.51 49.13
N ASN A 2 -47.49 -37.16 49.15
CA ASN A 2 -46.62 -36.72 48.05
C ASN A 2 -47.26 -35.91 46.90
N LYS A 3 -46.78 -34.73 46.46
CA LYS A 3 -45.45 -34.11 46.50
C LYS A 3 -45.58 -32.61 46.14
N ALA A 4 -44.58 -31.84 46.54
CA ALA A 4 -44.36 -30.42 46.25
C ALA A 4 -44.21 -30.08 44.76
N ILE A 5 -44.53 -28.83 44.40
CA ILE A 5 -43.85 -28.08 43.32
C ILE A 5 -43.54 -26.68 43.86
N VAL A 6 -42.29 -26.29 43.65
CA VAL A 6 -41.54 -25.14 44.17
C VAL A 6 -41.19 -24.24 42.98
N LEU A 7 -41.34 -22.91 43.17
CA LEU A 7 -40.71 -21.74 42.49
C LEU A 7 -40.78 -21.67 40.93
N ALA A 8 -40.67 -20.53 40.23
CA ALA A 8 -40.00 -19.23 40.45
C ALA A 8 -40.74 -18.16 39.59
N ALA A 9 -41.09 -16.99 40.13
CA ALA A 9 -40.33 -15.74 40.11
C ALA A 9 -39.88 -15.29 38.70
N GLY A 10 -40.70 -14.43 38.09
CA GLY A 10 -40.40 -13.74 36.84
C GLY A 10 -39.52 -12.51 37.04
N ILE A 11 -38.47 -12.42 36.24
CA ILE A 11 -37.72 -11.19 35.96
C ILE A 11 -37.69 -11.06 34.44
N ILE A 12 -38.45 -10.10 33.91
CA ILE A 12 -38.38 -9.69 32.51
C ILE A 12 -37.23 -8.68 32.43
N VAL A 13 -36.07 -9.13 31.96
CA VAL A 13 -34.98 -8.25 31.53
C VAL A 13 -35.30 -7.83 30.10
N VAL A 14 -35.68 -6.57 29.91
CA VAL A 14 -35.70 -5.93 28.59
C VAL A 14 -34.26 -5.64 28.21
N VAL A 15 -33.64 -6.54 27.45
CA VAL A 15 -32.36 -6.27 26.78
C VAL A 15 -32.68 -5.33 25.61
N ALA A 16 -32.42 -4.05 25.81
CA ALA A 16 -32.34 -3.09 24.73
C ALA A 16 -31.06 -3.39 23.92
N CYS A 17 -31.18 -4.21 22.87
CA CYS A 17 -30.17 -4.28 21.82
C CYS A 17 -30.24 -2.97 21.04
N GLY A 18 -29.57 -1.94 21.54
CA GLY A 18 -29.10 -0.85 20.69
C GLY A 18 -28.05 -1.44 19.76
N ALA A 19 -28.48 -1.89 18.57
CA ALA A 19 -27.59 -2.10 17.45
C ALA A 19 -27.10 -0.72 16.98
N GLY A 20 -26.19 -0.14 17.75
CA GLY A 20 -25.17 0.72 17.17
C GLY A 20 -24.28 -0.22 16.36
N CYS A 21 -24.53 -0.29 15.05
CA CYS A 21 -23.49 -0.70 14.12
C CYS A 21 -22.32 0.26 14.35
N LEU A 22 -21.37 -0.13 15.17
CA LEU A 22 -19.99 0.25 14.90
C LEU A 22 -19.73 -0.30 13.50
N GLU A 23 -19.50 0.59 12.54
CA GLU A 23 -18.78 0.27 11.31
C GLU A 23 -17.40 -0.22 11.74
N GLY A 24 -17.32 -1.51 12.10
CA GLY A 24 -16.08 -2.16 12.45
C GLY A 24 -15.27 -2.28 11.17
N GLU A 25 -14.02 -1.83 11.22
CA GLU A 25 -13.03 -2.09 10.19
C GLU A 25 -13.06 -3.59 9.86
N GLY A 26 -13.15 -3.93 8.57
CA GLY A 26 -13.15 -5.32 8.12
C GLY A 26 -11.88 -6.04 8.56
N ALA A 27 -11.94 -7.37 8.59
CA ALA A 27 -10.80 -8.17 8.96
C ALA A 27 -9.62 -7.93 7.99
N THR A 28 -8.40 -7.97 8.52
CA THR A 28 -7.20 -7.99 7.69
C THR A 28 -6.69 -9.41 7.57
N VAL A 29 -6.58 -9.92 6.34
CA VAL A 29 -6.10 -11.27 6.04
C VAL A 29 -4.91 -11.18 5.10
N THR A 30 -3.90 -12.02 5.29
CA THR A 30 -2.73 -12.11 4.41
C THR A 30 -2.84 -13.35 3.53
N MET A 31 -2.68 -13.19 2.21
CA MET A 31 -2.66 -14.31 1.26
C MET A 31 -1.65 -14.04 0.14
N THR A 32 -1.18 -15.09 -0.50
CA THR A 32 -0.54 -15.05 -1.82
C THR A 32 -1.58 -14.83 -2.93
N LEU A 33 -1.16 -14.49 -4.15
CA LEU A 33 -2.12 -14.37 -5.27
C LEU A 33 -2.80 -15.72 -5.58
N GLY A 34 -2.07 -16.82 -5.45
CA GLY A 34 -2.57 -18.19 -5.65
C GLY A 34 -3.64 -18.55 -4.62
N GLU A 35 -3.37 -18.31 -3.33
CA GLU A 35 -4.38 -18.51 -2.27
C GLU A 35 -5.63 -17.66 -2.50
N PHE A 36 -5.48 -16.39 -2.88
CA PHE A 36 -6.62 -15.53 -3.24
C PHE A 36 -7.41 -16.08 -4.45
N SER A 37 -6.71 -16.56 -5.49
CA SER A 37 -7.36 -17.15 -6.67
C SER A 37 -8.13 -18.43 -6.32
N ASP A 38 -7.58 -19.25 -5.42
CA ASP A 38 -8.18 -20.50 -4.97
C ASP A 38 -9.35 -20.29 -3.99
N ASP A 39 -9.47 -19.09 -3.39
CA ASP A 39 -10.53 -18.75 -2.43
C ASP A 39 -11.90 -18.51 -3.10
N TYR A 40 -11.95 -18.36 -4.42
CA TYR A 40 -13.20 -18.13 -5.14
C TYR A 40 -14.13 -19.34 -5.16
N VAL A 41 -15.35 -19.15 -4.67
CA VAL A 41 -16.49 -20.05 -4.84
C VAL A 41 -17.36 -19.56 -5.99
N ARG A 42 -17.33 -20.31 -7.09
CA ARG A 42 -18.06 -19.97 -8.32
C ARG A 42 -19.39 -20.71 -8.43
N SER A 43 -20.44 -20.01 -8.87
CA SER A 43 -21.72 -20.63 -9.22
C SER A 43 -22.32 -20.01 -10.49
N THR A 44 -23.11 -20.78 -11.21
CA THR A 44 -23.79 -20.34 -12.44
C THR A 44 -25.22 -20.85 -12.45
N ASP A 45 -26.17 -19.94 -12.61
CA ASP A 45 -27.59 -20.22 -12.77
C ASP A 45 -28.02 -19.79 -14.17
N ASN A 46 -28.34 -20.78 -15.02
CA ASN A 46 -28.76 -20.55 -16.40
C ASN A 46 -30.18 -20.00 -16.51
N ASP A 47 -31.05 -20.29 -15.54
CA ASP A 47 -32.46 -19.87 -15.57
C ASP A 47 -32.57 -18.37 -15.28
N THR A 48 -31.82 -17.91 -14.28
CA THR A 48 -31.74 -16.48 -13.94
C THR A 48 -30.64 -15.74 -14.70
N ARG A 49 -29.79 -16.47 -15.45
CA ARG A 49 -28.58 -15.96 -16.14
C ARG A 49 -27.68 -15.18 -15.19
N MET A 50 -27.42 -15.78 -14.03
CA MET A 50 -26.60 -15.21 -12.98
C MET A 50 -25.31 -16.01 -12.81
N MET A 51 -24.17 -15.33 -12.76
CA MET A 51 -22.89 -15.89 -12.36
C MET A 51 -22.46 -15.24 -11.04
N THR A 52 -21.97 -16.04 -10.10
CA THR A 52 -21.45 -15.54 -8.82
C THR A 52 -20.03 -16.03 -8.61
N ASP A 53 -19.12 -15.12 -8.29
CA ASP A 53 -17.74 -15.41 -7.93
C ASP A 53 -17.44 -14.72 -6.58
N MET A 54 -17.69 -15.44 -5.48
CA MET A 54 -17.53 -14.90 -4.12
C MET A 54 -16.32 -15.51 -3.44
N LEU A 55 -15.68 -14.79 -2.54
CA LEU A 55 -14.56 -15.25 -1.74
C LEU A 55 -15.10 -16.09 -0.56
N ALA A 56 -14.42 -17.19 -0.23
CA ALA A 56 -14.82 -18.05 0.88
C ALA A 56 -14.34 -17.52 2.23
N SER A 57 -13.20 -16.82 2.23
CA SER A 57 -12.47 -16.45 3.45
C SER A 57 -12.42 -14.94 3.70
N LEU A 58 -13.03 -14.15 2.81
CA LEU A 58 -13.06 -12.68 2.87
C LEU A 58 -14.48 -12.19 2.62
N ASP A 59 -14.88 -11.17 3.38
CA ASP A 59 -16.17 -10.48 3.20
C ASP A 59 -15.96 -9.07 2.61
N PRO A 60 -16.98 -8.47 1.96
CA PRO A 60 -16.91 -7.07 1.53
C PRO A 60 -16.67 -6.14 2.72
N GLY A 61 -15.63 -5.30 2.61
CA GLY A 61 -15.15 -4.44 3.69
C GLY A 61 -13.82 -4.91 4.30
N ASP A 62 -13.44 -6.17 4.09
CA ASP A 62 -12.15 -6.71 4.54
C ASP A 62 -10.97 -6.11 3.75
N VAL A 63 -9.80 -6.22 4.36
CA VAL A 63 -8.51 -5.85 3.78
C VAL A 63 -7.69 -7.11 3.50
N LEU A 64 -7.30 -7.28 2.26
CA LEU A 64 -6.31 -8.28 1.86
C LEU A 64 -4.92 -7.65 1.83
N LEU A 65 -3.99 -8.23 2.60
CA LEU A 65 -2.56 -8.04 2.39
C LEU A 65 -2.06 -9.14 1.44
N LEU A 66 -1.99 -8.82 0.15
CA LEU A 66 -1.46 -9.74 -0.84
C LEU A 66 0.06 -9.74 -0.72
N ARG A 67 0.66 -10.84 -0.28
CA ARG A 67 2.12 -10.97 -0.13
C ARG A 67 2.63 -12.13 -0.95
N ASP A 68 3.53 -11.86 -1.89
CA ASP A 68 3.98 -12.87 -2.85
C ASP A 68 5.34 -12.52 -3.46
N THR A 69 5.98 -13.49 -4.12
CA THR A 69 7.28 -13.32 -4.77
C THR A 69 7.10 -13.17 -6.28
N ILE A 70 7.69 -12.12 -6.85
CA ILE A 70 7.67 -11.86 -8.29
C ILE A 70 8.50 -12.92 -9.01
N THR A 71 7.93 -13.56 -10.02
CA THR A 71 8.66 -14.47 -10.92
C THR A 71 9.01 -13.82 -12.24
N ASN A 72 8.15 -12.95 -12.76
CA ASN A 72 8.37 -12.25 -14.02
C ASN A 72 7.63 -10.90 -14.02
N MET A 73 8.12 -9.95 -14.81
CA MET A 73 7.43 -8.68 -15.06
C MET A 73 7.58 -8.25 -16.51
N THR A 74 6.54 -7.64 -17.06
CA THR A 74 6.60 -7.04 -18.40
C THR A 74 5.84 -5.73 -18.41
N TYR A 75 6.53 -4.64 -18.76
CA TYR A 75 5.87 -3.36 -18.95
C TYR A 75 5.16 -3.30 -20.30
N MET A 76 3.84 -3.10 -20.26
CA MET A 76 2.98 -3.02 -21.44
C MET A 76 2.84 -1.55 -21.85
N THR A 77 3.84 -1.00 -22.54
CA THR A 77 3.92 0.44 -22.89
C THR A 77 2.66 0.98 -23.58
N GLY A 78 2.04 0.19 -24.47
CA GLY A 78 0.82 0.59 -25.16
C GLY A 78 -0.42 0.71 -24.26
N ALA A 79 -0.38 0.13 -23.07
CA ALA A 79 -1.48 0.13 -22.10
C ALA A 79 -1.14 0.85 -20.78
N GLY A 80 0.12 1.23 -20.56
CA GLY A 80 0.56 2.04 -19.41
C GLY A 80 0.54 1.30 -18.07
N TYR A 81 0.77 -0.01 -18.07
CA TYR A 81 0.84 -0.84 -16.86
C TYR A 81 1.93 -1.92 -16.96
N THR A 82 2.47 -2.36 -15.83
CA THR A 82 3.33 -3.54 -15.71
C THR A 82 2.49 -4.76 -15.34
N GLN A 83 2.64 -5.83 -16.11
CA GLN A 83 2.08 -7.13 -15.78
C GLN A 83 3.08 -7.86 -14.87
N VAL A 84 2.66 -8.13 -13.62
CA VAL A 84 3.48 -8.81 -12.61
C VAL A 84 3.02 -10.26 -12.49
N GLU A 85 3.91 -11.23 -12.69
CA GLU A 85 3.63 -12.64 -12.43
C GLU A 85 4.20 -13.02 -11.07
N PHE A 86 3.43 -13.78 -10.30
CA PHE A 86 3.81 -14.21 -8.95
C PHE A 86 4.12 -15.70 -8.88
N ALA A 87 4.91 -16.09 -7.89
CA ALA A 87 5.35 -17.48 -7.70
C ALA A 87 4.20 -18.41 -7.33
N SER A 88 3.25 -17.92 -6.54
CA SER A 88 2.07 -18.70 -6.14
C SER A 88 1.10 -18.98 -7.29
N LEU A 89 1.10 -18.13 -8.33
CA LEU A 89 0.21 -18.24 -9.48
C LEU A 89 0.94 -17.88 -10.79
N PRO A 90 1.83 -18.76 -11.27
CA PRO A 90 2.65 -18.49 -12.45
C PRO A 90 1.79 -18.34 -13.70
N SER A 91 2.27 -17.56 -14.68
CA SER A 91 1.58 -17.29 -15.95
C SER A 91 0.25 -16.54 -15.83
N THR A 92 -0.14 -16.11 -14.64
CA THR A 92 -1.25 -15.17 -14.42
C THR A 92 -0.67 -13.82 -14.08
N GLY A 93 -0.95 -12.84 -14.93
CA GLY A 93 -0.45 -11.49 -14.71
C GLY A 93 -1.37 -10.67 -13.83
N PHE A 94 -0.79 -10.04 -12.82
CA PHE A 94 -1.38 -9.04 -11.95
C PHE A 94 -1.03 -7.63 -12.48
N PRO A 95 -2.00 -6.88 -13.06
CA PRO A 95 -1.70 -5.62 -13.71
C PRO A 95 -1.55 -4.49 -12.69
N VAL A 96 -0.38 -3.84 -12.67
CA VAL A 96 -0.11 -2.65 -11.84
C VAL A 96 0.19 -1.45 -12.74
N LYS A 97 -0.44 -0.32 -12.47
CA LYS A 97 -0.29 0.93 -13.23
C LYS A 97 1.16 1.42 -13.24
N GLY A 98 1.62 1.92 -14.39
CA GLY A 98 2.98 2.46 -14.56
C GLY A 98 4.02 1.37 -14.84
N ASP A 99 5.29 1.79 -14.90
CA ASP A 99 6.44 0.90 -15.14
C ASP A 99 7.16 0.55 -13.83
N LEU A 100 6.99 -0.68 -13.34
CA LEU A 100 7.67 -1.18 -12.13
C LEU A 100 9.05 -1.79 -12.40
N THR A 101 9.46 -1.95 -13.66
CA THR A 101 10.66 -2.74 -14.01
C THR A 101 11.98 -2.11 -13.57
N GLN A 102 11.96 -0.85 -13.14
CA GLN A 102 13.11 -0.14 -12.58
C GLN A 102 13.18 -0.20 -11.06
N SER A 103 12.05 -0.40 -10.37
CA SER A 103 11.98 -0.40 -8.90
C SER A 103 11.91 -1.80 -8.31
N LEU A 104 11.31 -2.75 -9.04
CA LEU A 104 11.15 -4.14 -8.63
C LEU A 104 11.86 -5.08 -9.60
N ALA A 105 12.19 -6.28 -9.13
CA ALA A 105 12.82 -7.32 -9.92
C ALA A 105 12.19 -8.70 -9.67
N SER A 106 12.45 -9.64 -10.58
CA SER A 106 12.17 -11.07 -10.35
C SER A 106 12.97 -11.55 -9.14
N GLY A 107 12.31 -12.27 -8.22
CA GLY A 107 12.84 -12.68 -6.93
C GLY A 107 12.42 -11.80 -5.77
N ASP A 108 11.97 -10.56 -6.02
CA ASP A 108 11.48 -9.68 -4.96
C ASP A 108 10.20 -10.24 -4.35
N THR A 109 10.12 -10.26 -3.02
CA THR A 109 8.85 -10.41 -2.32
C THR A 109 8.20 -9.04 -2.21
N VAL A 110 6.92 -8.95 -2.52
CA VAL A 110 6.14 -7.71 -2.46
C VAL A 110 4.89 -7.91 -1.61
N GLU A 111 4.36 -6.80 -1.13
CA GLU A 111 3.08 -6.72 -0.43
C GLU A 111 2.20 -5.67 -1.09
N ALA A 112 0.90 -5.96 -1.23
CA ALA A 112 -0.11 -5.00 -1.67
C ALA A 112 -1.31 -5.01 -0.72
N LYS A 113 -1.71 -3.82 -0.23
CA LYS A 113 -2.90 -3.65 0.61
C LYS A 113 -4.12 -3.35 -0.24
N LEU A 114 -5.03 -4.31 -0.35
CA LEU A 114 -6.21 -4.30 -1.21
C LEU A 114 -7.48 -4.35 -0.37
N HIS A 115 -8.55 -3.66 -0.80
CA HIS A 115 -9.82 -3.69 -0.08
C HIS A 115 -10.86 -4.50 -0.86
N ILE A 116 -11.55 -5.40 -0.18
CA ILE A 116 -12.55 -6.27 -0.79
C ILE A 116 -13.88 -5.53 -0.91
N VAL A 117 -14.46 -5.55 -2.11
CA VAL A 117 -15.79 -4.99 -2.40
C VAL A 117 -16.64 -5.98 -3.17
N ALA A 118 -17.93 -6.00 -2.88
CA ALA A 118 -18.92 -6.67 -3.73
C ALA A 118 -19.25 -5.78 -4.93
N ILE A 119 -19.10 -6.32 -6.13
CA ILE A 119 -19.45 -5.68 -7.40
C ILE A 119 -20.56 -6.44 -8.09
N SER A 120 -21.38 -5.71 -8.86
CA SER A 120 -22.37 -6.33 -9.74
C SER A 120 -22.52 -5.55 -11.04
N TYR A 121 -22.46 -6.28 -12.15
CA TYR A 121 -22.57 -5.73 -13.49
C TYR A 121 -23.27 -6.71 -14.41
N THR A 122 -23.67 -6.24 -15.59
CA THR A 122 -24.34 -7.06 -16.60
C THR A 122 -23.56 -7.02 -17.90
N GLU A 123 -23.39 -8.17 -18.53
CA GLU A 123 -22.70 -8.28 -19.81
C GLU A 123 -23.56 -9.03 -20.83
N GLN A 124 -23.43 -8.64 -22.10
CA GLN A 124 -24.10 -9.33 -23.19
C GLN A 124 -23.19 -10.46 -23.69
N LEU A 125 -23.57 -11.71 -23.39
CA LEU A 125 -22.89 -12.90 -23.89
C LEU A 125 -23.71 -13.57 -24.99
N SER A 126 -23.10 -14.56 -25.65
CA SER A 126 -23.84 -15.45 -26.56
C SER A 126 -24.96 -16.16 -25.80
N GLY A 127 -26.21 -15.80 -26.09
CA GLY A 127 -27.40 -16.37 -25.42
C GLY A 127 -28.16 -15.40 -24.52
N GLY A 128 -27.67 -14.19 -24.28
CA GLY A 128 -28.42 -13.13 -23.62
C GLY A 128 -27.59 -12.24 -22.69
N THR A 129 -28.28 -11.36 -21.97
CA THR A 129 -27.69 -10.57 -20.90
C THR A 129 -27.53 -11.43 -19.67
N TRP A 130 -26.32 -11.46 -19.12
CA TRP A 130 -25.95 -12.15 -17.88
C TRP A 130 -25.68 -11.13 -16.78
N THR A 131 -26.05 -11.47 -15.54
CA THR A 131 -25.71 -10.68 -14.35
C THR A 131 -24.58 -11.35 -13.60
N PHE A 132 -23.51 -10.60 -13.36
CA PHE A 132 -22.36 -11.02 -12.58
C PHE A 132 -22.46 -10.40 -11.19
N LYS A 133 -22.18 -11.22 -10.17
CA LYS A 133 -21.96 -10.77 -8.80
C LYS A 133 -20.61 -11.32 -8.35
N GLN A 134 -19.69 -10.45 -8.02
CA GLN A 134 -18.32 -10.83 -7.73
C GLN A 134 -17.80 -10.05 -6.53
N GLU A 135 -16.92 -10.66 -5.75
CA GLU A 135 -16.06 -9.93 -4.82
C GLU A 135 -14.70 -9.69 -5.46
N TYR A 136 -14.21 -8.46 -5.38
CA TYR A 136 -12.99 -8.05 -6.04
C TYR A 136 -12.27 -6.94 -5.29
N PHE A 137 -11.12 -6.50 -5.80
CA PHE A 137 -10.38 -5.37 -5.25
C PHE A 137 -11.04 -4.05 -5.62
N ARG A 138 -11.28 -3.19 -4.64
CA ARG A 138 -11.76 -1.83 -4.85
C ARG A 138 -10.79 -1.04 -5.72
N GLU A 139 -9.50 -1.19 -5.48
CA GLU A 139 -8.42 -0.52 -6.19
C GLU A 139 -8.30 -0.96 -7.66
N GLY A 140 -8.83 -2.14 -8.00
CA GLY A 140 -8.85 -2.70 -9.36
C GLY A 140 -10.18 -2.54 -10.09
N TRP A 141 -11.15 -1.80 -9.53
CA TRP A 141 -12.49 -1.67 -10.08
C TRP A 141 -12.89 -0.21 -10.30
N ASN A 142 -13.28 0.13 -11.53
CA ASN A 142 -13.91 1.41 -11.83
C ASN A 142 -15.43 1.25 -11.80
N SER A 143 -16.06 1.84 -10.77
CA SER A 143 -17.50 1.75 -10.54
C SER A 143 -18.35 2.60 -11.51
N GLU A 144 -17.77 3.62 -12.13
CA GLU A 144 -18.49 4.52 -13.05
C GLU A 144 -18.80 3.82 -14.38
N ASN A 145 -17.80 3.13 -14.93
CA ASN A 145 -17.90 2.44 -16.23
C ASN A 145 -18.02 0.92 -16.09
N LYS A 146 -17.98 0.39 -14.86
CA LYS A 146 -18.07 -1.03 -14.52
C LYS A 146 -17.01 -1.88 -15.23
N SER A 147 -15.76 -1.43 -15.17
CA SER A 147 -14.63 -2.14 -15.78
C SER A 147 -13.49 -2.34 -14.79
N PHE A 148 -12.73 -3.42 -14.99
CA PHE A 148 -11.46 -3.63 -14.30
C PHE A 148 -10.39 -2.65 -14.77
N VAL A 149 -9.55 -2.20 -13.84
CA VAL A 149 -8.42 -1.29 -14.10
C VAL A 149 -7.16 -1.82 -13.43
N PRO A 150 -5.96 -1.47 -13.93
CA PRO A 150 -4.71 -1.82 -13.26
C PRO A 150 -4.67 -1.28 -11.84
N ILE A 151 -4.09 -2.06 -10.94
CA ILE A 151 -3.89 -1.71 -9.55
C ILE A 151 -2.98 -0.48 -9.45
N PRO A 152 -3.26 0.51 -8.60
CA PRO A 152 -2.39 1.67 -8.41
C PRO A 152 -0.97 1.25 -7.98
N ARG A 153 0.06 1.94 -8.50
CA ARG A 153 1.46 1.64 -8.13
C ARG A 153 1.75 1.84 -6.65
N ASP A 154 1.13 2.84 -6.04
CA ASP A 154 1.41 3.27 -4.67
C ASP A 154 0.91 2.30 -3.59
N ILE A 155 0.21 1.23 -3.97
CA ILE A 155 -0.21 0.19 -3.01
C ILE A 155 0.67 -1.06 -3.04
N ILE A 156 1.49 -1.26 -4.09
CA ILE A 156 2.43 -2.38 -4.16
C ILE A 156 3.81 -1.89 -3.70
N ARG A 157 4.45 -2.67 -2.84
CA ARG A 157 5.78 -2.33 -2.28
C ARG A 157 6.62 -3.57 -2.12
N ARG A 158 7.95 -3.45 -2.23
CA ARG A 158 8.85 -4.53 -1.83
C ARG A 158 8.69 -4.79 -0.34
N VAL A 159 8.60 -6.06 0.04
CA VAL A 159 8.75 -6.44 1.44
C VAL A 159 10.22 -6.36 1.78
N SER A 160 10.55 -5.43 2.66
CA SER A 160 11.84 -5.37 3.32
C SER A 160 12.08 -6.64 4.15
N GLU A 161 13.20 -7.32 3.90
CA GLU A 161 13.75 -8.35 4.80
C GLU A 161 14.71 -7.78 5.84
N GLY A 162 15.01 -6.48 5.73
CA GLY A 162 15.84 -5.75 6.67
C GLY A 162 15.17 -5.52 8.02
N LYS A 163 15.89 -4.88 8.93
CA LYS A 163 15.36 -4.51 10.24
C LYS A 163 14.49 -3.26 10.13
N ALA A 164 13.49 -3.18 10.99
CA ALA A 164 12.81 -1.92 11.25
C ALA A 164 13.53 -1.16 12.38
N VAL A 165 13.88 0.10 12.15
CA VAL A 165 14.44 0.99 13.16
C VAL A 165 13.48 2.15 13.37
N THR A 166 13.10 2.37 14.63
CA THR A 166 12.28 3.53 15.01
C THR A 166 13.18 4.65 15.49
N MET A 167 12.98 5.85 14.95
CA MET A 167 13.75 7.05 15.30
C MET A 167 12.91 8.32 15.07
N THR A 168 13.41 9.47 15.48
CA THR A 168 12.87 10.80 15.14
C THR A 168 13.47 11.30 13.82
N MET A 169 12.93 12.38 13.25
CA MET A 169 13.51 12.97 12.05
C MET A 169 14.93 13.50 12.29
N GLY A 170 15.15 14.12 13.45
CA GLY A 170 16.46 14.63 13.84
C GLY A 170 17.51 13.52 14.01
N GLU A 171 17.11 12.35 14.51
CA GLU A 171 17.98 11.18 14.57
C GLU A 171 18.31 10.64 13.18
N LEU A 172 17.32 10.55 12.28
CA LEU A 172 17.54 10.13 10.89
C LEU A 172 18.52 11.05 10.16
N ILE A 173 18.35 12.37 10.30
CA ILE A 173 19.28 13.33 9.68
C ILE A 173 20.68 13.23 10.29
N ALA A 174 20.79 12.98 11.59
CA ALA A 174 22.08 12.77 12.24
C ALA A 174 22.75 11.43 11.86
N ASP A 175 22.00 10.48 11.32
CA ASP A 175 22.50 9.16 10.90
C ASP A 175 23.14 9.17 9.51
N TYR A 176 22.94 10.22 8.71
CA TYR A 176 23.59 10.36 7.41
C TYR A 176 25.10 10.60 7.55
N ASP A 177 25.89 9.75 6.89
CA ASP A 177 27.33 9.91 6.67
C ASP A 177 27.61 10.32 5.22
N TYR A 178 28.17 11.51 5.09
CA TYR A 178 28.54 12.09 3.81
C TYR A 178 30.04 11.91 3.57
N SER A 179 30.39 11.28 2.45
CA SER A 179 31.78 11.16 1.99
C SER A 179 31.97 11.69 0.58
N TYR A 180 33.17 12.22 0.33
CA TYR A 180 33.57 12.79 -0.95
C TYR A 180 34.99 12.33 -1.29
N ASP A 181 35.12 11.51 -2.33
CA ASP A 181 36.40 11.01 -2.83
C ASP A 181 36.74 11.61 -4.20
N ASN A 182 37.68 12.54 -4.19
CA ASN A 182 38.13 13.23 -5.40
C ASN A 182 39.02 12.36 -6.31
N ALA A 183 39.61 11.29 -5.80
CA ALA A 183 40.45 10.39 -6.57
C ALA A 183 39.59 9.41 -7.38
N THR A 184 38.56 8.82 -6.77
CA THR A 184 37.63 7.91 -7.45
C THR A 184 36.48 8.62 -8.16
N LYS A 185 36.26 9.90 -7.85
CA LYS A 185 35.11 10.70 -8.33
C LYS A 185 33.79 10.13 -7.82
N GLU A 186 33.77 9.77 -6.55
CA GLU A 186 32.62 9.20 -5.85
C GLU A 186 32.15 10.13 -4.73
N ILE A 187 30.84 10.24 -4.59
CA ILE A 187 30.17 10.87 -3.45
C ILE A 187 29.27 9.82 -2.84
N THR A 188 29.31 9.67 -1.52
CA THR A 188 28.39 8.77 -0.81
C THR A 188 27.56 9.55 0.19
N ASN A 189 26.26 9.27 0.23
CA ASN A 189 25.34 9.76 1.26
C ASN A 189 24.58 8.56 1.84
N LEU A 190 25.18 7.91 2.84
CA LEU A 190 24.69 6.63 3.36
C LEU A 190 24.23 6.79 4.81
N LEU A 191 23.31 5.94 5.25
CA LEU A 191 22.87 5.90 6.64
C LEU A 191 23.82 4.97 7.41
N VAL A 192 24.22 5.40 8.62
CA VAL A 192 25.15 4.60 9.44
C VAL A 192 24.43 3.43 10.11
N SER A 193 23.19 3.66 10.55
CA SER A 193 22.42 2.69 11.32
C SER A 193 21.50 1.81 10.46
N LEU A 194 21.28 2.17 9.20
CA LEU A 194 20.38 1.49 8.27
C LEU A 194 21.16 0.97 7.05
N ASN A 195 20.57 0.05 6.31
CA ASN A 195 21.09 -0.43 5.03
C ASN A 195 19.95 -0.54 4.03
N GLU A 196 20.29 -0.67 2.73
CA GLU A 196 19.34 -1.10 1.71
C GLU A 196 18.50 -2.29 2.19
N GLY A 197 17.18 -2.14 2.05
CA GLY A 197 16.21 -3.12 2.47
C GLY A 197 15.81 -3.01 3.92
N ASP A 198 16.35 -2.10 4.75
CA ASP A 198 15.80 -1.79 6.08
C ASP A 198 14.55 -0.90 5.99
N VAL A 199 13.78 -0.82 7.07
CA VAL A 199 12.65 0.10 7.22
C VAL A 199 12.99 1.12 8.30
N VAL A 200 12.76 2.40 8.00
CA VAL A 200 12.77 3.45 9.02
C VAL A 200 11.35 3.84 9.37
N VAL A 201 11.04 3.81 10.68
CA VAL A 201 9.78 4.28 11.25
C VAL A 201 10.07 5.56 11.99
N ILE A 202 9.69 6.69 11.41
CA ILE A 202 9.92 8.01 11.97
C ILE A 202 8.73 8.39 12.84
N ASN A 203 8.94 8.46 14.15
CA ASN A 203 7.95 8.94 15.10
C ASN A 203 8.34 10.34 15.56
N ASP A 204 7.53 11.33 15.22
CA ASP A 204 7.87 12.73 15.48
C ASP A 204 6.60 13.60 15.58
N THR A 205 6.77 14.89 15.86
CA THR A 205 5.69 15.88 15.91
C THR A 205 5.80 16.81 14.72
N LEU A 206 4.69 17.05 14.03
CA LEU A 206 4.62 18.02 12.94
C LEU A 206 4.87 19.43 13.48
N TYR A 207 5.91 20.10 12.99
CA TYR A 207 6.19 21.49 13.30
C TYR A 207 5.41 22.45 12.39
N SER A 208 5.36 22.15 11.09
CA SER A 208 4.61 22.94 10.11
C SER A 208 4.10 22.05 8.98
N LEU A 209 2.99 22.45 8.35
CA LEU A 209 2.49 21.85 7.12
C LEU A 209 1.84 22.91 6.21
N GLU A 210 2.18 22.88 4.92
CA GLU A 210 1.63 23.81 3.92
C GLU A 210 1.31 23.08 2.61
N TYR A 211 0.07 23.19 2.14
CA TYR A 211 -0.33 22.60 0.86
C TYR A 211 0.15 23.45 -0.34
N ASN A 212 1.02 22.88 -1.16
CA ASN A 212 1.42 23.44 -2.43
C ASN A 212 0.48 22.98 -3.54
N ALA A 213 -0.57 23.78 -3.81
CA ALA A 213 -1.57 23.48 -4.83
C ALA A 213 -1.00 23.38 -6.26
N SER A 214 0.10 24.09 -6.56
CA SER A 214 0.73 24.00 -7.89
C SER A 214 1.51 22.70 -8.07
N GLY A 215 2.07 22.16 -6.99
CA GLY A 215 2.79 20.89 -6.98
C GLY A 215 1.92 19.66 -6.71
N GLY A 216 0.74 19.84 -6.11
CA GLY A 216 -0.14 18.74 -5.72
C GLY A 216 0.40 17.94 -4.53
N TYR A 217 1.13 18.58 -3.62
CA TYR A 217 1.71 17.96 -2.43
C TYR A 217 1.68 18.92 -1.24
N THR A 218 1.74 18.38 -0.03
CA THR A 218 1.90 19.12 1.22
C THR A 218 3.36 19.05 1.66
N VAL A 219 3.94 20.21 1.93
CA VAL A 219 5.28 20.34 2.53
C VAL A 219 5.12 20.21 4.03
N ILE A 220 5.86 19.30 4.67
CA ILE A 220 5.84 19.12 6.13
C ILE A 220 7.24 19.31 6.72
N ASP A 221 7.29 19.72 7.99
CA ASP A 221 8.51 19.86 8.80
C ASP A 221 8.27 19.22 10.17
N PHE A 222 9.33 18.80 10.85
CA PHE A 222 9.26 18.07 12.11
C PHE A 222 9.93 18.85 13.25
N GLU A 223 9.40 18.71 14.47
CA GLU A 223 9.89 19.43 15.66
C GLU A 223 11.37 19.14 15.95
N THR A 224 11.82 17.90 15.75
CA THR A 224 13.21 17.52 16.00
C THR A 224 14.19 17.98 14.91
N MET A 225 13.70 18.43 13.75
CA MET A 225 14.56 18.88 12.65
C MET A 225 13.95 20.03 11.81
N LYS A 226 13.80 21.19 12.45
CA LYS A 226 13.21 22.37 11.81
C LYS A 226 14.00 22.86 10.59
N GLY A 227 13.29 23.18 9.52
CA GLY A 227 13.83 23.67 8.26
C GLY A 227 14.22 22.57 7.28
N TYR A 228 14.06 21.29 7.64
CA TYR A 228 14.22 20.16 6.73
C TYR A 228 12.85 19.60 6.36
N THR A 229 12.43 19.90 5.14
CA THR A 229 11.06 19.62 4.71
C THR A 229 10.93 18.32 3.92
N PHE A 230 9.81 17.63 4.11
CA PHE A 230 9.38 16.49 3.32
C PHE A 230 8.14 16.85 2.50
N ASN A 231 8.00 16.25 1.31
CA ASN A 231 6.83 16.44 0.47
C ASN A 231 5.94 15.20 0.57
N ILE A 232 4.71 15.36 1.07
CA ILE A 232 3.68 14.32 1.09
C ILE A 232 2.70 14.57 -0.05
N LYS A 233 2.46 13.56 -0.88
CA LYS A 233 1.53 13.62 -2.02
C LYS A 233 0.12 13.97 -1.56
N GLY A 234 -0.50 14.96 -2.21
CA GLY A 234 -1.86 15.43 -1.92
C GLY A 234 -1.93 16.51 -0.85
N ASP A 235 -3.17 16.96 -0.60
CA ASP A 235 -3.51 17.90 0.48
C ASP A 235 -3.88 17.13 1.74
N ILE A 236 -2.99 17.12 2.74
CA ILE A 236 -3.22 16.44 4.02
C ILE A 236 -3.70 17.41 5.11
N THR A 237 -3.84 18.70 4.82
CA THR A 237 -4.12 19.75 5.82
C THR A 237 -5.52 19.65 6.44
N GLY A 238 -6.42 18.89 5.81
CA GLY A 238 -7.74 18.58 6.37
C GLY A 238 -7.73 17.46 7.44
N GLY A 239 -6.66 16.67 7.50
CA GLY A 239 -6.54 15.51 8.40
C GLY A 239 -5.41 15.59 9.43
N TYR A 240 -4.52 16.58 9.30
CA TYR A 240 -3.37 16.80 10.16
C TYR A 240 -3.22 18.29 10.48
N THR A 241 -2.65 18.60 11.64
CA THR A 241 -2.38 19.95 12.13
C THR A 241 -1.01 20.06 12.81
N GLU A 242 -0.49 21.28 12.95
CA GLU A 242 0.74 21.54 13.68
C GLU A 242 0.62 21.05 15.14
N GLY A 243 1.65 20.36 15.63
CA GLY A 243 1.67 19.73 16.94
C GLY A 243 1.13 18.30 16.98
N ASP A 244 0.60 17.77 15.87
CA ASP A 244 0.20 16.37 15.80
C ASP A 244 1.41 15.44 15.86
N GLY A 245 1.30 14.39 16.68
CA GLY A 245 2.24 13.27 16.67
C GLY A 245 1.93 12.38 15.48
N VAL A 246 2.95 12.05 14.70
CA VAL A 246 2.81 11.26 13.48
C VAL A 246 3.85 10.15 13.42
N THR A 247 3.48 9.10 12.70
CA THR A 247 4.36 7.99 12.30
C THR A 247 4.49 7.99 10.79
N LEU A 248 5.70 8.14 10.29
CA LEU A 248 6.07 8.03 8.88
C LEU A 248 6.90 6.75 8.67
N THR A 249 6.46 5.84 7.81
CA THR A 249 7.15 4.57 7.53
C THR A 249 7.73 4.60 6.13
N LEU A 250 9.06 4.42 6.01
CA LEU A 250 9.80 4.51 4.75
C LEU A 250 10.76 3.33 4.59
N HIS A 251 10.96 2.89 3.35
CA HIS A 251 11.86 1.78 3.01
C HIS A 251 13.17 2.31 2.45
N ILE A 252 14.29 1.82 2.97
CA ILE A 252 15.61 2.24 2.54
C ILE A 252 15.98 1.52 1.24
N ILE A 253 16.26 2.30 0.20
CA ILE A 253 16.84 1.82 -1.04
C ILE A 253 18.21 2.47 -1.25
N ARG A 254 19.09 1.77 -1.96
CA ARG A 254 20.35 2.34 -2.41
C ARG A 254 20.27 2.63 -3.89
N VAL A 255 20.59 3.87 -4.26
CA VAL A 255 20.59 4.30 -5.67
C VAL A 255 21.97 4.79 -6.05
N SER A 256 22.33 4.58 -7.31
CA SER A 256 23.59 5.03 -7.89
C SER A 256 23.30 5.87 -9.12
N THR A 257 23.64 7.15 -9.08
CA THR A 257 23.47 8.09 -10.18
C THR A 257 24.81 8.58 -10.69
N THR A 258 24.82 9.10 -11.92
CA THR A 258 26.02 9.68 -12.52
C THR A 258 25.75 11.13 -12.87
N GLN A 259 26.55 12.05 -12.32
CA GLN A 259 26.39 13.48 -12.52
C GLN A 259 27.67 14.13 -13.08
N MET A 260 27.52 15.25 -13.77
CA MET A 260 28.65 16.06 -14.23
C MET A 260 28.89 17.20 -13.24
N LEU A 261 29.99 17.14 -12.51
CA LEU A 261 30.43 18.22 -11.60
C LEU A 261 31.74 18.79 -12.13
N ASP A 262 31.75 20.09 -12.42
CA ASP A 262 32.89 20.82 -12.99
C ASP A 262 33.50 20.16 -14.24
N GLY A 263 32.62 19.65 -15.12
CA GLY A 263 33.03 18.99 -16.36
C GLY A 263 33.65 17.60 -16.17
N THR A 264 33.68 17.08 -14.95
CA THR A 264 34.09 15.71 -14.64
C THR A 264 32.86 14.87 -14.32
N ARG A 265 32.88 13.59 -14.72
CA ARG A 265 31.82 12.64 -14.38
C ARG A 265 32.07 12.10 -12.97
N TRP A 266 31.03 12.14 -12.13
CA TRP A 266 31.02 11.63 -10.77
C TRP A 266 29.93 10.57 -10.61
N THR A 267 30.23 9.56 -9.81
CA THR A 267 29.24 8.60 -9.32
C THR A 267 28.75 9.07 -7.96
N ILE A 268 27.45 9.10 -7.77
CA ILE A 268 26.82 9.44 -6.50
C ILE A 268 26.06 8.21 -6.04
N GLU A 269 26.45 7.68 -4.89
CA GLU A 269 25.71 6.61 -4.21
C GLU A 269 24.97 7.20 -3.02
N GLU A 270 23.68 6.97 -2.93
CA GLU A 270 22.88 7.45 -1.80
C GLU A 270 21.91 6.38 -1.31
N GLU A 271 21.70 6.37 -0.01
CA GLU A 271 20.57 5.69 0.61
C GLU A 271 19.43 6.69 0.77
N THR A 272 18.30 6.33 0.18
CA THR A 272 17.11 7.17 0.07
C THR A 272 15.86 6.33 0.31
N PHE A 273 14.67 6.93 0.15
CA PHE A 273 13.40 6.29 0.43
C PHE A 273 12.73 5.79 -0.85
N GLU A 274 12.34 4.52 -0.87
CA GLU A 274 11.60 3.92 -1.99
C GLU A 274 10.36 4.74 -2.35
N GLU A 275 9.66 5.23 -1.34
CA GLU A 275 8.44 6.02 -1.49
C GLU A 275 8.66 7.42 -2.06
N GLY A 276 9.88 7.94 -1.95
CA GLY A 276 10.25 9.30 -2.38
C GLY A 276 11.06 9.35 -3.67
N TRP A 277 11.23 8.22 -4.36
CA TRP A 277 12.15 8.09 -5.49
C TRP A 277 11.47 7.51 -6.73
N ASP A 278 11.60 8.19 -7.88
CA ASP A 278 11.13 7.71 -9.17
C ASP A 278 12.13 8.04 -10.29
N ASP A 279 12.77 7.01 -10.84
CA ASP A 279 13.64 7.07 -12.03
C ASP A 279 14.71 8.19 -12.03
N GLY A 280 15.39 8.37 -10.90
CA GLY A 280 16.46 9.38 -10.77
C GLY A 280 16.00 10.73 -10.25
N ASP A 281 14.70 10.91 -10.02
CA ASP A 281 14.11 12.12 -9.48
C ASP A 281 13.41 11.86 -8.13
N TYR A 282 13.46 12.86 -7.26
CA TYR A 282 12.70 12.86 -6.01
C TYR A 282 11.23 13.21 -6.27
N VAL A 283 10.32 12.39 -5.74
CA VAL A 283 8.86 12.59 -5.84
C VAL A 283 8.23 12.71 -4.45
N PRO A 284 7.05 13.34 -4.32
CA PRO A 284 6.34 13.38 -3.04
C PRO A 284 5.97 11.97 -2.55
N ILE A 285 6.25 11.72 -1.27
CA ILE A 285 5.96 10.47 -0.56
C ILE A 285 4.45 10.26 -0.52
N PRO A 286 3.92 9.04 -0.78
CA PRO A 286 2.51 8.76 -0.69
C PRO A 286 1.94 9.06 0.70
N GLN A 287 0.72 9.61 0.74
CA GLN A 287 0.01 9.84 2.00
C GLN A 287 -0.17 8.56 2.83
N SER A 288 -0.20 7.39 2.19
CA SER A 288 -0.30 6.09 2.86
C SER A 288 0.90 5.74 3.74
N SER A 289 2.04 6.42 3.59
CA SER A 289 3.21 6.26 4.45
C SER A 289 3.09 7.01 5.78
N LEU A 290 2.14 7.96 5.88
CA LEU A 290 1.95 8.83 7.05
C LEU A 290 0.66 8.46 7.80
N SER A 291 0.78 8.35 9.12
CA SER A 291 -0.35 8.08 10.03
C SER A 291 -0.23 8.90 11.31
N HIS A 292 -1.34 9.07 12.02
CA HIS A 292 -1.34 9.57 13.40
C HIS A 292 -0.67 8.55 14.34
N ALA A 293 0.15 9.04 15.26
CA ALA A 293 0.83 8.22 16.28
C ALA A 293 -0.10 7.83 17.45
#